data_AF-A0A5M7QJX0-F1
#
_entry.id   AF-A0A5M7QJX0-F1
#
_cell.length_a   1.000
_cell.length_b   1.000
_cell.length_c   1.000
_cell.angle_alpha   90.00
_cell.angle_beta   90.00
_cell.angle_gamma   90.00
#
_symmetry.space_group_name_H-M   'P 1'
#
loop_
_entity.id
_entity.type
_entity.pdbx_description
1 polymer ?
#
loop_
_entity_poly.entity_id
_entity_poly.type
_entity_poly.pdbx_seq_one_letter_code
_entity_poly.pdbx_strand_id
1 'polypeptide(L)'
;MMTNKIIAEMGLFFALSGSAMILLSLIVYLLKREEYYYLIARYKEKYLFPAPASFHHMTGFFGAIIVIRFFIRLSHKKRILFMRHDDPACSFFDEPDVYIHAWMIFFYYLWVTATAFFVAAGMLSLLLP
;
A
#
# COMPACT_ATOMS: atom_id res chain seq x y z
N MET A 1 34.06 15.57 9.80
CA MET A 1 33.07 16.45 10.46
C MET A 1 32.07 17.05 9.45
N MET A 2 32.52 17.72 8.38
CA MET A 2 31.62 18.26 7.34
C MET A 2 30.83 17.17 6.58
N THR A 3 31.46 16.03 6.26
CA THR A 3 30.80 14.89 5.59
C THR A 3 29.69 14.26 6.45
N ASN A 4 29.93 14.06 7.75
CA ASN A 4 28.94 13.49 8.66
C ASN A 4 27.71 14.39 8.79
N LYS A 5 27.93 15.72 8.81
CA LYS A 5 26.82 16.69 8.83
C LYS A 5 25.96 16.58 7.57
N ILE A 6 26.59 16.49 6.39
CA ILE A 6 25.87 16.34 5.11
C ILE A 6 25.09 15.02 5.07
N ILE A 7 25.70 13.91 5.50
CA ILE A 7 25.03 12.59 5.57
C ILE A 7 23.83 12.65 6.51
N ALA A 8 23.97 13.28 7.68
CA ALA A 8 22.89 13.45 8.64
C ALA A 8 21.74 14.32 8.09
N GLU A 9 22.06 15.43 7.42
CA GLU A 9 21.05 16.30 6.78
C GLU A 9 20.29 15.57 5.66
N MET A 10 20.99 14.78 4.83
CA MET A 10 20.36 13.95 3.80
C MET A 10 19.46 12.87 4.42
N GLY A 11 19.95 12.17 5.44
CA GLY A 11 19.17 11.16 6.15
C GLY A 11 17.89 11.74 6.76
N LEU A 12 18.00 12.92 7.39
CA LEU A 12 16.86 13.65 7.94
C LEU A 12 15.87 14.07 6.84
N PHE A 13 16.34 14.57 5.71
CA PHE A 13 15.48 14.94 4.57
C PHE A 13 14.66 13.75 4.07
N PHE A 14 15.29 12.58 3.88
CA PHE A 14 14.59 11.37 3.47
C PHE A 14 13.58 10.90 4.52
N ALA A 15 13.95 10.91 5.81
CA ALA A 15 13.06 10.51 6.90
C ALA A 15 11.82 11.42 7.02
N LEU A 16 12.00 12.74 6.92
CA LEU A 16 10.91 13.72 6.97
C LEU A 16 10.00 13.60 5.75
N SER A 17 10.58 13.43 4.56
CA SER A 17 9.81 13.27 3.33
C SER A 17 9.01 11.96 3.31
N GLY A 18 9.60 10.85 3.77
CA GLY A 18 8.89 9.59 3.97
C GLY A 18 7.74 9.72 4.97
N SER A 19 7.96 10.43 6.07
CA SER A 19 6.92 10.71 7.08
C SER A 19 5.78 11.55 6.52
N ALA A 20 6.08 12.58 5.72
CA ALA A 20 5.08 13.42 5.06
C ALA A 20 4.23 12.61 4.06
N MET A 21 4.84 11.67 3.33
CA MET A 21 4.12 10.76 2.43
C MET A 21 3.17 9.82 3.20
N ILE A 22 3.59 9.28 4.35
CA ILE A 22 2.71 8.47 5.20
C ILE A 22 1.55 9.32 5.74
N LEU A 23 1.81 10.54 6.20
CA LEU A 23 0.76 11.45 6.67
C LEU A 23 -0.24 11.79 5.56
N LEU A 24 0.25 12.09 4.35
CA LEU A 24 -0.61 12.33 3.19
C LEU A 24 -1.45 11.08 2.85
N SER A 25 -0.85 9.89 2.91
CA SER A 25 -1.58 8.64 2.67
C SER A 25 -2.67 8.40 3.72
N LEU A 26 -2.45 8.81 4.97
CA LEU A 26 -3.46 8.74 6.03
C LEU A 26 -4.64 9.66 5.74
N ILE A 27 -4.38 10.89 5.29
CA ILE A 27 -5.44 11.82 4.88
C ILE A 27 -6.24 11.23 3.72
N VAL A 28 -5.57 10.73 2.68
CA VAL A 28 -6.24 10.06 1.55
C VAL A 28 -7.10 8.90 2.02
N TYR A 29 -6.58 8.05 2.90
CA TYR A 29 -7.34 6.93 3.46
C TYR A 29 -8.56 7.39 4.24
N LEU A 30 -8.44 8.39 5.11
CA LEU A 30 -9.57 8.88 5.90
C LEU A 30 -10.69 9.45 5.01
N LEU A 31 -10.33 10.17 3.94
CA LEU A 31 -11.29 10.71 2.98
C LEU A 31 -11.94 9.64 2.09
N LYS A 32 -11.24 8.53 1.82
CA LYS A 32 -11.65 7.48 0.87
C LYS A 32 -12.00 6.13 1.53
N ARG A 33 -12.05 6.09 2.86
CA ARG A 33 -12.27 4.85 3.62
C ARG A 33 -13.59 4.16 3.28
N GLU A 34 -14.63 4.91 2.93
CA GLU A 34 -15.93 4.34 2.57
C GLU A 34 -15.84 3.55 1.26
N GLU A 35 -15.22 4.11 0.23
CA GLU A 35 -14.95 3.44 -1.06
C GLU A 35 -14.07 2.20 -0.86
N TYR A 36 -13.09 2.28 0.04
CA TYR A 36 -12.24 1.15 0.42
C TYR A 36 -13.04 -0.01 1.04
N TYR A 37 -13.86 0.28 2.06
CA TYR A 37 -14.66 -0.74 2.73
C TYR A 37 -15.79 -1.27 1.84
N TYR A 38 -16.34 -0.45 0.95
CA TYR A 38 -17.29 -0.88 -0.06
C TYR A 38 -16.68 -1.96 -0.97
N LEU A 39 -15.47 -1.73 -1.50
CA LEU A 39 -14.79 -2.72 -2.36
C LEU A 39 -14.50 -4.02 -1.61
N ILE A 40 -14.10 -3.94 -0.33
CA ILE A 40 -13.91 -5.11 0.54
C ILE A 40 -15.21 -5.87 0.74
N ALA A 41 -16.31 -5.18 1.03
CA ALA A 41 -17.61 -5.80 1.24
C ALA A 41 -18.06 -6.55 -0.01
N ARG A 42 -17.99 -5.90 -1.18
CA ARG A 42 -18.32 -6.50 -2.48
C ARG A 42 -17.50 -7.76 -2.78
N TYR A 43 -16.20 -7.73 -2.49
CA TYR A 43 -15.36 -8.92 -2.65
C TYR A 43 -15.81 -10.06 -1.72
N LYS A 44 -16.09 -9.75 -0.46
CA LYS A 44 -16.47 -10.73 0.57
C LYS A 44 -17.86 -11.34 0.38
N GLU A 45 -18.74 -10.71 -0.40
CA GLU A 45 -20.05 -11.28 -0.76
C GLU A 45 -19.92 -12.61 -1.51
N LYS A 46 -18.85 -12.76 -2.31
CA LYS A 46 -18.68 -13.90 -3.22
C LYS A 46 -17.41 -14.70 -2.96
N TYR A 47 -16.39 -14.08 -2.37
CA TYR A 47 -15.05 -14.63 -2.32
C TYR A 47 -14.42 -14.52 -0.93
N LEU A 48 -13.46 -15.40 -0.67
CA LEU A 48 -12.62 -15.35 0.53
C LEU A 48 -11.31 -14.65 0.18
N PHE A 49 -10.81 -13.82 1.10
CA PHE A 49 -9.49 -13.24 0.93
C PHE A 49 -8.41 -14.32 1.08
N PRO A 50 -7.44 -14.40 0.16
CA PRO A 50 -6.25 -15.18 0.40
C PRO A 50 -5.41 -14.53 1.50
N ALA A 51 -4.57 -15.33 2.17
CA ALA A 51 -3.52 -14.76 3.01
C ALA A 51 -2.55 -13.92 2.15
N PRO A 52 -2.01 -12.79 2.63
CA PRO A 52 -2.20 -12.20 3.95
C PRO A 52 -3.38 -11.21 4.03
N ALA A 53 -4.11 -10.95 2.93
CA ALA A 53 -5.22 -9.98 2.89
C ALA A 53 -6.38 -10.37 3.84
N SER A 54 -6.55 -11.67 4.11
CA SER A 54 -7.50 -12.20 5.10
C SER A 54 -7.32 -11.63 6.51
N PHE A 55 -6.09 -11.29 6.91
CA PHE A 55 -5.83 -10.61 8.17
C PHE A 55 -5.86 -9.09 8.01
N HIS A 56 -5.18 -8.57 6.98
CA HIS A 56 -4.95 -7.13 6.87
C HIS A 56 -6.21 -6.30 6.61
N HIS A 57 -7.27 -6.85 6.02
CA HIS A 57 -8.51 -6.09 5.84
C HIS A 57 -9.16 -5.63 7.16
N MET A 58 -8.79 -6.25 8.29
CA MET A 58 -9.27 -5.88 9.63
C MET A 58 -8.39 -4.83 10.33
N THR A 59 -7.20 -4.52 9.79
CA THR A 59 -6.18 -3.71 10.47
C THR A 59 -6.22 -2.22 10.09
N GLY A 60 -7.30 -1.77 9.44
CA GLY A 60 -7.53 -0.37 9.08
C GLY A 60 -6.45 0.19 8.15
N PHE A 61 -5.99 1.41 8.43
CA PHE A 61 -5.03 2.15 7.59
C PHE A 61 -3.76 1.36 7.26
N PHE A 62 -3.12 0.73 8.27
CA PHE A 62 -1.91 -0.05 8.07
C PHE A 62 -2.13 -1.33 7.25
N GLY A 63 -3.35 -1.87 7.26
CA GLY A 63 -3.73 -3.01 6.43
C GLY A 63 -4.10 -2.64 5.00
N ALA A 64 -4.57 -1.41 4.80
CA ALA A 64 -5.05 -0.93 3.52
C ALA A 64 -4.01 -1.07 2.41
N ILE A 65 -2.73 -0.88 2.72
CA ILE A 65 -1.66 -1.05 1.72
C ILE A 65 -1.58 -2.47 1.14
N ILE A 66 -1.75 -3.49 1.98
CA ILE A 66 -1.69 -4.90 1.57
C ILE A 66 -2.95 -5.26 0.77
N VAL A 67 -4.11 -4.82 1.23
CA VAL A 67 -5.40 -5.09 0.56
C VAL A 67 -5.53 -4.34 -0.77
N ILE A 68 -5.11 -3.08 -0.81
CA ILE A 68 -5.08 -2.29 -2.05
C ILE A 68 -4.09 -2.90 -3.04
N ARG A 69 -2.90 -3.31 -2.59
CA ARG A 69 -1.95 -4.03 -3.46
C ARG A 69 -2.57 -5.32 -4.01
N PHE A 70 -3.31 -6.06 -3.19
CA PHE A 70 -4.05 -7.25 -3.64
C PHE A 70 -5.02 -6.89 -4.76
N PHE A 71 -5.90 -5.90 -4.55
CA PHE A 71 -6.87 -5.50 -5.57
C PHE A 71 -6.21 -4.96 -6.85
N ILE A 72 -5.13 -4.18 -6.76
CA ILE A 72 -4.38 -3.68 -7.94
C ILE A 72 -3.79 -4.85 -8.74
N ARG A 73 -3.33 -5.92 -8.07
CA ARG A 73 -2.83 -7.10 -8.78
C ARG A 73 -3.96 -7.91 -9.39
N LEU A 74 -5.08 -8.02 -8.68
CA LEU A 74 -6.28 -8.72 -9.13
C LEU A 74 -6.88 -8.05 -10.37
N SER A 75 -6.98 -6.72 -10.38
CA SER A 75 -7.50 -5.95 -11.53
C SER A 75 -6.64 -6.10 -12.79
N HIS A 76 -5.36 -6.42 -12.63
CA HIS A 76 -4.44 -6.68 -13.74
C HIS A 76 -4.27 -8.17 -14.06
N LYS A 77 -5.09 -9.06 -13.45
CA LYS A 77 -5.00 -10.52 -13.59
C LYS A 77 -3.59 -11.05 -13.34
N LYS A 78 -2.82 -10.37 -12.47
CA LYS A 78 -1.44 -10.75 -12.11
C LYS A 78 -1.47 -11.85 -11.05
N ARG A 79 -0.42 -12.67 -11.02
CA ARG A 79 -0.26 -13.72 -10.02
C ARG A 79 -0.27 -13.14 -8.59
N ILE A 80 -1.18 -13.64 -7.76
CA ILE A 80 -1.31 -13.29 -6.34
C ILE A 80 -0.77 -14.45 -5.50
N LEU A 81 -0.03 -14.13 -4.45
CA LEU A 81 0.51 -15.14 -3.54
C LEU A 81 -0.64 -15.79 -2.78
N PHE A 82 -0.58 -17.12 -2.57
CA PHE A 82 -1.63 -17.89 -1.88
C PHE A 82 -3.01 -17.87 -2.57
N MET A 83 -3.06 -17.57 -3.86
CA MET A 83 -4.26 -17.64 -4.70
C MET A 83 -3.96 -18.52 -5.91
N ARG A 84 -4.87 -19.43 -6.25
CA ARG A 84 -4.72 -20.26 -7.45
C ARG A 84 -5.01 -19.44 -8.70
N HIS A 85 -4.44 -19.83 -9.83
CA HIS A 85 -4.64 -19.09 -11.09
C HIS A 85 -6.07 -19.27 -11.64
N ASP A 86 -6.66 -20.44 -11.41
CA ASP A 86 -8.02 -20.82 -11.77
C ASP A 86 -9.07 -20.42 -10.71
N ASP A 87 -8.68 -19.62 -9.72
CA ASP A 87 -9.59 -19.15 -8.69
C ASP A 87 -10.67 -18.23 -9.29
N PRO A 88 -11.97 -18.48 -9.03
CA PRO A 88 -13.04 -17.67 -9.59
C PRO A 88 -12.99 -16.20 -9.16
N ALA A 89 -12.30 -15.86 -8.07
CA ALA A 89 -12.12 -14.46 -7.66
C ALA A 89 -11.25 -13.66 -8.64
N CYS A 90 -10.51 -14.31 -9.55
CA CYS A 90 -9.78 -13.65 -10.64
C CYS A 90 -10.71 -12.86 -11.59
N SER A 91 -12.00 -13.21 -11.67
CA SER A 91 -12.98 -12.49 -12.47
C SER A 91 -13.72 -11.38 -11.70
N PHE A 92 -13.32 -11.07 -10.47
CA PHE A 92 -14.00 -10.07 -9.63
C PHE A 92 -14.13 -8.69 -10.31
N PHE A 93 -13.10 -8.26 -11.04
CA PHE A 93 -13.11 -6.99 -11.79
C PHE A 93 -13.71 -7.10 -13.20
N ASP A 94 -14.18 -8.28 -13.60
CA ASP A 94 -14.97 -8.45 -14.82
C ASP A 94 -16.47 -8.13 -14.56
N GLU A 95 -16.88 -7.96 -13.28
CA GLU A 95 -18.24 -7.56 -12.90
C GLU A 95 -18.51 -6.08 -13.23
N PRO A 96 -19.75 -5.75 -13.67
CA PRO A 96 -20.13 -4.35 -13.88
C PRO A 96 -20.04 -3.58 -12.55
N ASP A 97 -19.66 -2.31 -12.64
CA ASP A 97 -19.57 -1.36 -11.53
C ASP A 97 -18.48 -1.66 -10.46
N VAL A 98 -17.58 -2.62 -10.72
CA VAL A 98 -16.44 -2.92 -9.84
C VAL A 98 -15.13 -2.48 -10.51
N TYR A 99 -14.45 -1.49 -9.94
CA TYR A 99 -13.18 -0.99 -10.49
C TYR A 99 -12.21 -0.50 -9.43
N ILE A 100 -10.91 -0.61 -9.74
CA ILE A 100 -9.85 0.04 -8.96
C ILE A 100 -9.96 1.55 -9.17
N HIS A 101 -10.02 2.28 -8.07
CA HIS A 101 -10.04 3.74 -8.10
C HIS A 101 -8.61 4.30 -8.18
N ALA A 102 -8.44 5.41 -8.90
CA ALA A 102 -7.13 6.04 -9.08
C ALA A 102 -6.44 6.40 -7.75
N TRP A 103 -7.21 6.79 -6.74
CA TRP A 103 -6.67 7.10 -5.41
C TRP A 103 -6.03 5.88 -4.74
N MET A 104 -6.50 4.66 -5.03
CA MET A 104 -5.91 3.42 -4.50
C MET A 104 -4.50 3.21 -5.06
N ILE A 105 -4.33 3.49 -6.35
CA ILE A 105 -3.01 3.43 -7.02
C ILE A 105 -2.09 4.50 -6.43
N PHE A 106 -2.58 5.73 -6.28
CA PHE A 106 -1.84 6.83 -5.65
C PHE A 106 -1.42 6.50 -4.21
N PHE A 107 -2.37 6.01 -3.39
CA PHE A 107 -2.13 5.56 -2.03
C PHE A 107 -1.04 4.48 -1.98
N TYR A 108 -1.13 3.47 -2.85
CA TYR A 108 -0.13 2.41 -2.92
C TYR A 108 1.26 2.97 -3.20
N TYR A 109 1.39 3.88 -4.17
CA TYR A 109 2.67 4.48 -4.50
C TYR A 109 3.21 5.38 -3.38
N LEU A 110 2.38 6.14 -2.66
CA LEU A 110 2.83 6.89 -1.48
C LEU A 110 3.51 6.00 -0.45
N TRP A 111 2.95 4.81 -0.18
CA TRP A 111 3.56 3.85 0.75
C TRP A 111 4.85 3.25 0.22
N VAL A 112 4.90 2.88 -1.07
CA VAL A 112 6.11 2.34 -1.69
C VAL A 112 7.24 3.37 -1.68
N THR A 113 6.96 4.62 -2.04
CA THR A 113 7.95 5.70 -2.05
C THR A 113 8.37 6.06 -0.63
N ALA A 114 7.44 6.12 0.33
CA ALA A 114 7.77 6.35 1.74
C ALA A 114 8.71 5.25 2.28
N THR A 115 8.41 3.99 1.96
CA THR A 115 9.27 2.85 2.34
C THR A 115 10.67 3.01 1.76
N ALA A 116 10.80 3.36 0.48
CA ALA A 116 12.09 3.60 -0.15
C ALA A 116 12.87 4.75 0.52
N PHE A 117 12.17 5.82 0.93
CA PHE A 117 12.77 6.95 1.62
C PHE A 117 13.25 6.56 3.02
N PHE A 118 12.47 5.77 3.76
CA PHE A 118 12.92 5.26 5.07
C PHE A 118 14.10 4.30 4.95
N VAL A 119 14.13 3.46 3.91
CA VAL A 119 15.30 2.61 3.63
C VAL A 119 16.53 3.46 3.32
N ALA A 120 16.41 4.48 2.47
CA ALA A 120 17.51 5.40 2.17
C ALA A 120 18.01 6.14 3.43
N ALA A 121 17.09 6.64 4.26
CA ALA A 121 17.42 7.27 5.54
C ALA A 121 18.15 6.30 6.48
N GLY A 122 17.65 5.06 6.62
CA GLY A 122 18.29 4.02 7.42
C GLY A 122 19.70 3.69 6.94
N MET A 123 19.90 3.54 5.62
CA MET A 123 21.22 3.30 5.03
C MET A 123 22.18 4.45 5.29
N LEU A 124 21.74 5.71 5.18
CA LEU A 124 22.56 6.87 5.50
C LEU A 124 22.93 6.93 6.99
N SER A 125 22.00 6.58 7.88
CA SER A 125 22.25 6.51 9.32
C SER A 125 23.32 5.47 9.68
N LEU A 126 23.40 4.34 8.96
CA LEU A 126 24.45 3.34 9.17
C LEU A 126 25.85 3.82 8.76
N LEU A 127 25.96 4.89 7.98
CA LEU A 127 27.22 5.49 7.58
C LEU A 127 27.71 6.57 8.57
N LEU A 128 26.88 6.93 9.55
CA LEU A 128 27.29 7.83 10.63
C LEU A 128 28.09 7.03 11.67
N PRO A 129 29.24 7.57 12.14
CA PRO A 129 30.06 6.94 13.17
C PRO A 129 29.40 6.97 14.56
#